data_AF-A0A4U8T9G1-F1
#
_entry.id   AF-A0A4U8T9G1-F1
#
_cell.length_a   1.000
_cell.length_b   1.000
_cell.length_c   1.000
_cell.angle_alpha   90.00
_cell.angle_beta   90.00
_cell.angle_gamma   90.00
#
_symmetry.space_group_name_H-M   'P 1'
#
loop_
_entity.id
_entity.type
_entity.pdbx_description
1 polymer ?
#
loop_
_entity_poly.entity_id
_entity_poly.type
_entity_poly.pdbx_seq_one_letter_code
_entity_poly.pdbx_strand_id
1 'polypeptide(L)'
;MKKIIALMILVIYCDFLFGNSFEEMKEIMKAQKIYGCTKSRSTQQRNAEYEFKQNPIKYYKRWSLAYCLDYTSKEDIVVKSGCTSKGLPKEIKNFAHIDNMVEFFSNEAIGELKAYIDRYFDIHKMEQKGSVNMCFDWIYDSKEYQDEVVRIVKKYCKHCK
;
A
#
# COMPACT_ATOMS: atom_id res chain seq x y z
N MET A 1 45.49 -51.13 -0.03
CA MET A 1 45.81 -49.70 0.23
C MET A 1 45.60 -48.79 -0.99
N LYS A 2 46.15 -49.06 -2.18
CA LYS A 2 46.03 -48.15 -3.35
C LYS A 2 44.58 -47.83 -3.81
N LYS A 3 43.64 -48.77 -3.72
CA LYS A 3 42.22 -48.54 -4.10
C LYS A 3 41.45 -47.62 -3.14
N ILE A 4 41.83 -47.57 -1.86
CA ILE A 4 41.16 -46.75 -0.84
C ILE A 4 41.57 -45.27 -1.01
N ILE A 5 42.84 -45.03 -1.29
CA ILE A 5 43.37 -43.67 -1.54
C ILE A 5 42.74 -43.06 -2.80
N ALA A 6 42.56 -43.85 -3.87
CA ALA A 6 41.89 -43.39 -5.09
C ALA A 6 40.41 -43.00 -4.83
N LEU A 7 39.69 -43.75 -4.00
CA LEU A 7 38.31 -43.42 -3.61
C LEU A 7 38.24 -42.15 -2.76
N MET A 8 39.17 -41.97 -1.81
CA MET A 8 39.22 -40.75 -0.98
C MET A 8 39.54 -39.51 -1.81
N ILE A 9 40.46 -39.61 -2.78
CA ILE A 9 40.77 -38.51 -3.70
C ILE A 9 39.54 -38.17 -4.56
N LEU A 10 38.80 -39.18 -5.04
CA LEU A 10 37.60 -38.95 -5.86
C LEU A 10 36.46 -38.28 -5.07
N VAL A 11 36.27 -38.65 -3.81
CA VAL A 11 35.29 -38.01 -2.91
C VAL A 11 35.67 -36.57 -2.62
N ILE A 12 36.95 -36.29 -2.30
CA ILE A 12 37.44 -34.93 -2.06
C ILE A 12 37.32 -34.06 -3.32
N TYR A 13 37.58 -34.62 -4.52
CA TYR A 13 37.47 -33.89 -5.78
C TYR A 13 36.00 -33.60 -6.13
N CYS A 14 35.09 -34.53 -5.87
CA CYS A 14 33.65 -34.30 -6.00
C CYS A 14 33.17 -33.23 -5.01
N ASP A 15 33.52 -33.31 -3.73
CA ASP A 15 33.12 -32.31 -2.72
C ASP A 15 33.66 -30.91 -3.05
N PHE A 16 34.87 -30.81 -3.61
CA PHE A 16 35.47 -29.56 -4.05
C PHE A 16 34.78 -28.96 -5.29
N LEU A 17 34.42 -29.80 -6.28
CA LEU A 17 33.72 -29.37 -7.49
C LEU A 17 32.24 -29.02 -7.22
N PHE A 18 31.53 -29.83 -6.43
CA PHE A 18 30.12 -29.60 -6.11
C PHE A 18 29.92 -28.53 -5.02
N GLY A 19 30.86 -28.39 -4.08
CA GLY A 19 30.81 -27.34 -3.04
C GLY A 19 30.90 -25.93 -3.61
N ASN A 20 31.81 -25.69 -4.56
CA ASN A 20 31.92 -24.39 -5.25
C ASN A 20 30.69 -24.11 -6.13
N SER A 21 30.19 -25.11 -6.84
CA SER A 21 28.96 -25.01 -7.64
C SER A 21 27.71 -24.69 -6.81
N PHE A 22 27.61 -25.19 -5.57
CA PHE A 22 26.45 -24.95 -4.72
C PHE A 22 26.45 -23.53 -4.13
N GLU A 23 27.63 -23.03 -3.77
CA GLU A 23 27.77 -21.67 -3.26
C GLU A 23 27.56 -20.61 -4.36
N GLU A 24 28.04 -20.88 -5.58
CA GLU A 24 27.68 -20.09 -6.77
C GLU A 24 26.18 -20.13 -7.05
N MET A 25 25.53 -21.29 -6.92
CA MET A 25 24.07 -21.39 -7.09
C MET A 25 23.31 -20.58 -6.04
N LYS A 26 23.77 -20.55 -4.78
CA LYS A 26 23.19 -19.70 -3.73
C LYS A 26 23.34 -18.22 -4.05
N GLU A 27 24.51 -17.78 -4.51
CA GLU A 27 24.74 -16.38 -4.88
C GLU A 27 23.93 -15.98 -6.12
N ILE A 28 23.77 -16.88 -7.10
CA ILE A 28 22.89 -16.67 -8.28
C ILE A 28 21.42 -16.60 -7.85
N MET A 29 20.95 -17.51 -6.99
CA MET A 29 19.58 -17.47 -6.45
C MET A 29 19.32 -16.20 -5.64
N LYS A 30 20.29 -15.77 -4.84
CA LYS A 30 20.25 -14.52 -4.07
C LYS A 30 20.23 -13.31 -4.99
N ALA A 31 21.06 -13.27 -6.03
CA ALA A 31 21.08 -12.23 -7.05
C ALA A 31 19.77 -12.16 -7.83
N GLN A 32 19.18 -13.29 -8.24
CA GLN A 32 17.86 -13.34 -8.87
C GLN A 32 16.74 -12.87 -7.94
N LYS A 33 16.78 -13.25 -6.65
CA LYS A 33 15.81 -12.82 -5.64
C LYS A 33 15.87 -11.29 -5.42
N ILE A 34 17.08 -10.73 -5.42
CA ILE A 34 17.32 -9.28 -5.35
C ILE A 34 16.91 -8.56 -6.66
N TYR A 35 17.16 -9.15 -7.83
CA TYR A 35 16.78 -8.59 -9.13
C TYR A 35 15.26 -8.58 -9.37
N GLY A 36 14.56 -9.63 -8.93
CA GLY A 36 13.08 -9.67 -8.91
C GLY A 36 12.47 -8.65 -7.94
N CYS A 37 13.17 -8.32 -6.84
CA CYS A 37 12.76 -7.31 -5.86
C CYS A 37 12.90 -5.86 -6.34
N THR A 38 13.82 -5.57 -7.29
CA THR A 38 14.24 -4.21 -7.65
C THR A 38 13.42 -3.57 -8.76
N LYS A 39 12.64 -4.34 -9.54
CA LYS A 39 11.60 -3.84 -10.46
C LYS A 39 10.35 -3.34 -9.71
N SER A 40 10.62 -2.67 -8.59
CA SER A 40 9.74 -2.35 -7.48
C SER A 40 8.60 -1.40 -7.89
N ARG A 41 7.46 -1.52 -7.20
CA ARG A 41 6.28 -0.65 -7.37
C ARG A 41 6.52 0.81 -6.95
N SER A 42 7.76 1.24 -6.73
CA SER A 42 8.15 2.59 -6.32
C SER A 42 7.59 3.68 -7.24
N THR A 43 7.58 3.45 -8.56
CA THR A 43 7.00 4.40 -9.52
C THR A 43 5.48 4.51 -9.36
N GLN A 44 4.79 3.38 -9.15
CA GLN A 44 3.34 3.37 -8.96
C GLN A 44 2.93 4.09 -7.66
N GLN A 45 3.67 3.85 -6.56
CA GLN A 45 3.45 4.54 -5.28
C GLN A 45 3.63 6.06 -5.46
N ARG A 46 4.76 6.48 -6.04
CA ARG A 46 5.07 7.90 -6.27
C ARG A 46 4.02 8.58 -7.17
N ASN A 47 3.53 7.89 -8.19
CA ASN A 47 2.49 8.43 -9.07
C ASN A 47 1.17 8.61 -8.32
N ALA A 48 0.76 7.65 -7.50
CA ALA A 48 -0.45 7.76 -6.68
C ALA A 48 -0.36 8.93 -5.69
N GLU A 49 0.78 9.08 -5.00
CA GLU A 49 1.03 10.23 -4.11
C GLU A 49 0.97 11.57 -4.86
N TYR A 50 1.58 11.63 -6.05
CA TYR A 50 1.57 12.83 -6.88
C TYR A 50 0.14 13.19 -7.33
N GLU A 51 -0.63 12.22 -7.82
CA GLU A 51 -2.02 12.41 -8.23
C GLU A 51 -2.89 12.88 -7.07
N PHE A 52 -2.74 12.27 -5.88
CA PHE A 52 -3.44 12.67 -4.68
C PHE A 52 -3.16 14.13 -4.32
N LYS A 53 -1.88 14.54 -4.31
CA LYS A 53 -1.48 15.93 -4.02
C LYS A 53 -2.03 16.96 -5.01
N GLN A 54 -2.28 16.58 -6.27
CA GLN A 54 -2.84 17.49 -7.27
C GLN A 54 -4.33 17.76 -7.05
N ASN A 55 -5.08 16.82 -6.47
CA ASN A 55 -6.51 16.99 -6.22
C ASN A 55 -6.98 16.13 -5.05
N PRO A 56 -6.61 16.48 -3.81
CA PRO A 56 -6.94 15.65 -2.65
C PRO A 56 -8.44 15.64 -2.36
N ILE A 57 -9.14 16.75 -2.65
CA ILE A 57 -10.59 16.87 -2.48
C ILE A 57 -11.30 15.75 -3.25
N LYS A 58 -10.96 15.53 -4.52
CA LYS A 58 -11.52 14.45 -5.35
C LYS A 58 -11.38 13.08 -4.70
N TYR A 59 -10.23 12.78 -4.11
CA TYR A 59 -9.97 11.48 -3.51
C TYR A 59 -10.63 11.32 -2.14
N TYR A 60 -10.67 12.38 -1.32
CA TYR A 60 -11.47 12.36 -0.10
C TYR A 60 -12.96 12.14 -0.39
N LYS A 61 -13.53 12.82 -1.40
CA LYS A 61 -14.92 12.58 -1.83
C LYS A 61 -15.17 11.13 -2.23
N ARG A 62 -14.29 10.57 -3.07
CA ARG A 62 -14.40 9.16 -3.51
C ARG A 62 -14.29 8.18 -2.35
N TRP A 63 -13.38 8.43 -1.41
CA TRP A 63 -13.23 7.60 -0.23
C TRP A 63 -14.45 7.70 0.68
N SER A 64 -14.96 8.91 0.93
CA SER A 64 -16.17 9.10 1.73
C SER A 64 -17.38 8.42 1.11
N LEU A 65 -17.45 8.33 -0.23
CA LEU A 65 -18.52 7.59 -0.89
C LEU A 65 -18.40 6.10 -0.59
N ALA A 66 -17.20 5.54 -0.72
CA ALA A 66 -16.95 4.15 -0.34
C ALA A 66 -17.27 3.93 1.15
N TYR A 67 -16.90 4.87 2.01
CA TYR A 67 -17.15 4.79 3.46
C TYR A 67 -18.64 4.86 3.79
N CYS A 68 -19.39 5.78 3.18
CA CYS A 68 -20.84 5.90 3.31
C CYS A 68 -21.57 4.61 2.93
N LEU A 69 -21.05 3.91 1.92
CA LEU A 69 -21.59 2.67 1.38
C LEU A 69 -21.02 1.40 2.04
N ASP A 70 -20.20 1.53 3.09
CA ASP A 70 -19.54 0.43 3.80
C ASP A 70 -18.62 -0.45 2.91
N TYR A 71 -17.99 0.16 1.90
CA TYR A 71 -17.03 -0.48 0.98
C TYR A 71 -15.55 -0.26 1.34
N THR A 72 -15.24 0.52 2.37
CA THR A 72 -13.84 0.73 2.81
C THR A 72 -13.30 -0.47 3.57
N SER A 73 -12.03 -0.80 3.35
CA SER A 73 -11.34 -1.82 4.12
C SER A 73 -11.15 -1.41 5.58
N LYS A 74 -11.14 -2.40 6.48
CA LYS A 74 -10.75 -2.22 7.89
C LYS A 74 -9.24 -2.37 8.12
N GLU A 75 -8.54 -2.88 7.11
CA GLU A 75 -7.12 -3.20 7.17
C GLU A 75 -6.36 -2.56 6.00
N ASP A 76 -5.08 -2.29 6.21
CA ASP A 76 -4.19 -1.77 5.19
C ASP A 76 -4.09 -2.73 3.99
N ILE A 77 -4.28 -2.20 2.78
CA ILE A 77 -4.07 -2.99 1.57
C ILE A 77 -2.58 -3.00 1.24
N VAL A 78 -1.90 -4.13 1.41
CA VAL A 78 -0.45 -4.23 1.24
C VAL A 78 -0.02 -4.74 -0.15
N VAL A 79 1.17 -4.32 -0.58
CA VAL A 79 1.86 -4.83 -1.78
C VAL A 79 3.30 -5.16 -1.47
N LYS A 80 3.86 -6.12 -2.21
CA LYS A 80 5.30 -6.44 -2.15
C LYS A 80 6.09 -5.40 -2.94
N SER A 81 6.99 -4.69 -2.28
CA SER A 81 7.87 -3.70 -2.90
C SER A 81 9.21 -3.61 -2.18
N GLY A 82 10.30 -3.75 -2.93
CA GLY A 82 11.65 -3.78 -2.37
C GLY A 82 11.93 -5.04 -1.55
N CYS A 83 13.08 -5.05 -0.89
CA CYS A 83 13.61 -6.19 -0.15
C CYS A 83 14.04 -5.75 1.25
N THR A 84 13.87 -6.63 2.24
CA THR A 84 14.46 -6.47 3.58
C THR A 84 15.97 -6.68 3.54
N SER A 85 16.67 -6.36 4.63
CA SER A 85 18.12 -6.65 4.77
C SER A 85 18.47 -8.14 4.59
N LYS A 86 17.48 -9.04 4.69
CA LYS A 86 17.61 -10.49 4.50
C LYS A 86 17.26 -10.95 3.07
N GLY A 87 17.00 -10.02 2.13
CA GLY A 87 16.64 -10.34 0.75
C GLY A 87 15.24 -10.95 0.58
N LEU A 88 14.34 -10.72 1.53
CA LEU A 88 12.93 -11.12 1.45
C LEU A 88 12.07 -9.93 0.97
N PRO A 89 11.03 -10.17 0.14
CA PRO A 89 10.11 -9.10 -0.28
C PRO A 89 9.53 -8.37 0.93
N LYS A 90 9.58 -7.04 0.90
CA LYS A 90 8.97 -6.20 1.95
C LYS A 90 7.52 -5.89 1.59
N GLU A 91 6.61 -6.07 2.54
CA GLU A 91 5.24 -5.60 2.42
C GLU A 91 5.16 -4.13 2.84
N ILE A 92 4.53 -3.32 2.00
CA ILE A 92 4.28 -1.90 2.24
C ILE A 92 2.83 -1.59 1.92
N LYS A 93 2.28 -0.51 2.51
CA LYS A 93 0.96 -0.01 2.12
C LYS A 93 0.94 0.30 0.62
N ASN A 94 -0.18 -0.01 -0.02
CA ASN A 94 -0.41 0.26 -1.43
C ASN A 94 -1.15 1.59 -1.61
N PHE A 95 -0.44 2.70 -1.78
CA PHE A 95 -1.06 4.01 -2.01
C PHE A 95 -1.83 4.14 -3.33
N ALA A 96 -1.73 3.17 -4.24
CA ALA A 96 -2.64 3.11 -5.39
C ALA A 96 -4.07 2.68 -4.97
N HIS A 97 -4.24 2.11 -3.77
CA HIS A 97 -5.54 1.82 -3.19
C HIS A 97 -6.05 3.02 -2.40
N ILE A 98 -7.32 3.38 -2.59
CA ILE A 98 -7.87 4.63 -2.04
C ILE A 98 -7.82 4.70 -0.51
N ASP A 99 -8.10 3.59 0.18
CA ASP A 99 -8.06 3.54 1.65
C ASP A 99 -6.68 3.91 2.21
N ASN A 100 -5.60 3.45 1.57
CA ASN A 100 -4.25 3.84 1.99
C ASN A 100 -3.88 5.25 1.49
N MET A 101 -4.40 5.66 0.33
CA MET A 101 -4.05 6.93 -0.30
C MET A 101 -4.54 8.13 0.52
N VAL A 102 -5.74 8.05 1.10
CA VAL A 102 -6.32 9.17 1.86
C VAL A 102 -5.63 9.43 3.21
N GLU A 103 -4.85 8.46 3.70
CA GLU A 103 -3.99 8.59 4.87
C GLU A 103 -2.69 9.37 4.57
N PHE A 104 -2.41 9.66 3.30
CA PHE A 104 -1.13 10.19 2.87
C PHE A 104 -0.73 11.52 3.55
N PHE A 105 -1.69 12.43 3.79
CA PHE A 105 -1.38 13.67 4.52
C PHE A 105 -1.19 13.41 6.01
N SER A 106 -2.14 12.71 6.63
CA SER A 106 -2.04 12.25 8.00
C SER A 106 -3.21 11.32 8.35
N ASN A 107 -3.01 10.46 9.35
CA ASN A 107 -4.09 9.63 9.91
C ASN A 107 -5.16 10.49 10.62
N GLU A 108 -4.78 11.66 11.14
CA GLU A 108 -5.70 12.62 11.76
C GLU A 108 -6.64 13.24 10.73
N ALA A 109 -6.18 13.52 9.50
CA ALA A 109 -7.01 14.08 8.44
C ALA A 109 -8.18 13.13 8.10
N ILE A 110 -7.88 11.85 7.93
CA ILE A 110 -8.91 10.84 7.65
C ILE A 110 -9.79 10.57 8.88
N GLY A 111 -9.21 10.60 10.09
CA GLY A 111 -9.97 10.47 11.33
C GLY A 111 -10.98 11.60 11.53
N GLU A 112 -10.60 12.83 11.21
CA GLU A 112 -11.49 14.00 11.28
C GLU A 112 -12.62 13.92 10.26
N LEU A 113 -12.32 13.54 9.02
CA LEU A 113 -13.32 13.34 7.97
C LEU A 113 -14.30 12.21 8.33
N LYS A 114 -13.78 11.07 8.81
CA LYS A 114 -14.59 9.94 9.28
C LYS A 114 -15.53 10.39 10.41
N ALA A 115 -15.01 11.09 11.41
CA ALA A 115 -15.82 11.58 12.52
C ALA A 115 -16.91 12.57 12.07
N TYR A 116 -16.64 13.41 11.05
CA TYR A 116 -17.66 14.27 10.46
C TYR A 116 -18.78 13.46 9.78
N ILE A 117 -18.42 12.45 9.00
CA ILE A 117 -19.37 11.57 8.31
C ILE A 117 -20.21 10.77 9.31
N ASP A 118 -19.58 10.18 10.31
CA ASP A 118 -20.26 9.40 11.35
C ASP A 118 -21.27 10.29 12.11
N ARG A 119 -20.91 11.53 12.46
CA ARG A 119 -21.85 12.49 13.08
C ARG A 119 -23.02 12.83 12.17
N TYR A 120 -22.78 13.03 10.88
CA TYR A 120 -23.86 13.28 9.92
C TYR A 120 -24.84 12.10 9.90
N PHE A 121 -24.37 10.87 9.75
CA PHE A 121 -25.26 9.70 9.76
C PHE A 121 -25.95 9.47 11.09
N ASP A 122 -25.29 9.80 12.20
CA ASP A 122 -25.89 9.71 13.53
C ASP A 122 -27.06 10.67 13.72
N ILE A 123 -26.98 11.87 13.14
CA ILE A 123 -28.06 12.86 13.17
C ILE A 123 -29.20 12.46 12.21
N HIS A 124 -28.86 11.90 11.05
CA HIS A 124 -29.81 11.54 10.00
C HIS A 124 -30.29 10.07 10.10
N LYS A 125 -30.06 9.42 11.26
CA LYS A 125 -30.19 7.98 11.52
C LYS A 125 -31.60 7.38 11.33
N MET A 126 -32.65 8.16 11.09
CA MET A 126 -34.04 7.68 11.13
C MET A 126 -34.73 7.44 9.77
N GLU A 127 -34.11 7.76 8.63
CA GLU A 127 -34.72 7.49 7.30
C GLU A 127 -33.80 6.79 6.29
N GLN A 128 -32.51 6.60 6.62
CA GLN A 128 -31.48 6.91 5.62
C GLN A 128 -30.22 6.01 5.60
N LYS A 129 -30.16 4.85 6.28
CA LYS A 129 -28.99 3.96 6.11
C LYS A 129 -29.04 3.23 4.76
N GLY A 130 -28.04 3.44 3.90
CA GLY A 130 -27.76 2.61 2.73
C GLY A 130 -28.45 2.99 1.42
N SER A 131 -29.11 4.15 1.33
CA SER A 131 -29.59 4.65 0.04
C SER A 131 -28.39 5.18 -0.76
N VAL A 132 -28.00 4.44 -1.79
CA VAL A 132 -26.91 4.80 -2.70
C VAL A 132 -27.04 6.25 -3.16
N ASN A 133 -28.22 6.66 -3.59
CA ASN A 133 -28.48 8.01 -4.08
C ASN A 133 -28.16 9.08 -3.04
N MET A 134 -28.57 8.90 -1.80
CA MET A 134 -28.27 9.87 -0.74
C MET A 134 -26.77 9.98 -0.46
N CYS A 135 -26.01 8.87 -0.46
CA CYS A 135 -24.56 8.95 -0.37
C CYS A 135 -23.98 9.79 -1.51
N PHE A 136 -24.47 9.63 -2.73
CA PHE A 136 -24.06 10.43 -3.88
C PHE A 136 -24.44 11.91 -3.71
N ASP A 137 -25.71 12.21 -3.46
CA ASP A 137 -26.25 13.56 -3.34
C ASP A 137 -25.52 14.32 -2.23
N TRP A 138 -25.34 13.70 -1.07
CA TRP A 138 -24.64 14.35 0.03
C TRP A 138 -23.16 14.59 -0.28
N ILE A 139 -22.45 13.61 -0.83
CA ILE A 139 -21.00 13.71 -1.03
C ILE A 139 -20.64 14.61 -2.21
N TYR A 140 -21.44 14.60 -3.28
CA TYR A 140 -21.15 15.35 -4.50
C TYR A 140 -21.88 16.70 -4.56
N ASP A 141 -23.12 16.79 -4.07
CA ASP A 141 -23.96 17.98 -4.23
C ASP A 141 -24.06 18.84 -2.97
N SER A 142 -23.76 18.30 -1.78
CA SER A 142 -23.75 19.12 -0.56
C SER A 142 -22.57 20.09 -0.54
N LYS A 143 -22.90 21.38 -0.52
CA LYS A 143 -21.94 22.45 -0.27
C LYS A 143 -21.28 22.32 1.10
N GLU A 144 -22.04 21.91 2.13
CA GLU A 144 -21.53 21.77 3.49
C GLU A 144 -20.41 20.73 3.55
N TYR A 145 -20.65 19.55 2.98
CA TYR A 145 -19.65 18.50 2.93
C TYR A 145 -18.44 18.91 2.07
N GLN A 146 -18.67 19.60 0.94
CA GLN A 146 -17.57 20.16 0.13
C GLN A 146 -16.70 21.14 0.93
N ASP A 147 -17.31 22.06 1.69
CA ASP A 147 -16.60 23.05 2.49
C ASP A 147 -15.79 22.38 3.61
N GLU A 148 -16.32 21.31 4.21
CA GLU A 148 -15.62 20.52 5.23
C GLU A 148 -14.39 19.79 4.67
N VAL A 149 -14.52 19.14 3.51
CA VAL A 149 -13.38 18.49 2.84
C VAL A 149 -12.30 19.54 2.49
N VAL A 150 -12.70 20.70 1.99
CA VAL A 150 -11.77 21.82 1.72
C VAL A 150 -11.06 22.28 2.99
N ARG A 151 -11.79 22.40 4.10
CA ARG A 151 -11.22 22.80 5.40
C ARG A 151 -10.19 21.78 5.89
N ILE A 152 -10.49 20.48 5.81
CA ILE A 152 -9.57 19.39 6.20
C ILE A 152 -8.32 19.42 5.31
N VAL A 153 -8.48 19.51 3.99
CA VAL A 153 -7.34 19.60 3.05
C VAL A 153 -6.45 20.80 3.39
N LYS A 154 -7.01 21.99 3.62
CA LYS A 154 -6.24 23.19 3.98
C LYS A 154 -5.50 23.03 5.31
N LYS A 155 -6.08 22.31 6.28
CA LYS A 155 -5.48 22.06 7.60
C LYS A 155 -4.26 21.14 7.50
N TYR A 156 -4.35 20.07 6.70
CA TYR A 156 -3.34 19.00 6.67
C TYR A 156 -2.41 19.04 5.44
N CYS A 157 -2.76 19.77 4.39
CA CYS A 157 -1.89 20.00 3.24
C CYS A 157 -1.84 21.48 2.83
N LYS A 158 -0.86 22.20 3.39
CA LYS A 158 -0.63 23.63 3.10
C LYS A 158 -0.19 23.94 1.67
N HIS A 159 0.37 22.95 0.97
CA HIS A 159 0.96 23.10 -0.37
C HIS A 159 0.20 22.32 -1.45
N CYS A 160 -0.95 21.75 -1.13
CA CYS A 160 -1.81 21.13 -2.13
C CYS A 160 -2.60 22.20 -2.87
N LYS A 161 -2.89 21.94 -4.14
CA LYS A 161 -3.79 22.78 -4.93
C LYS A 161 -5.22 22.70 -4.40
#